data_AF-A0A9P8VPW9-F1
#
_entry.id   AF-A0A9P8VPW9-F1
#
_cell.length_a   1.000
_cell.length_b   1.000
_cell.length_c   1.000
_cell.angle_alpha   90.00
_cell.angle_beta   90.00
_cell.angle_gamma   90.00
#
_symmetry.space_group_name_H-M   'P 1'
#
loop_
_entity.id
_entity.type
_entity.pdbx_description
1 polymer ?
#
loop_
_entity_poly.entity_id
_entity_poly.type
_entity_poly.pdbx_seq_one_letter_code
_entity_poly.pdbx_strand_id
1 'polypeptide(L)'
;MFAQWLRLATAALALLAGIALAFEMSEESFADELQMGWKMGLRPRQSSENLQFFTGSVGGASAPAISKSSNPDRPFQVEGDTFPDFNTAADRACDTQKNACAEAANNGGSHQVSDCDQQNDKCKSGISTATKTTFDNNNNNGGGNTAQPERALVSSDANFDYFCDV
;
A
#
# COMPACT_ATOMS: atom_id res chain seq x y z
N MET A 1 -20.33 -13.42 -74.73
CA MET A 1 -19.22 -14.35 -74.44
C MET A 1 -19.07 -14.56 -72.93
N PHE A 2 -20.06 -15.15 -72.24
CA PHE A 2 -19.98 -15.36 -70.78
C PHE A 2 -20.65 -16.68 -70.37
N ALA A 3 -20.22 -17.78 -70.98
CA ALA A 3 -20.70 -19.13 -70.65
C ALA A 3 -19.52 -20.08 -70.49
N GLN A 4 -18.78 -19.99 -69.37
CA GLN A 4 -17.77 -21.00 -69.03
C GLN A 4 -17.37 -21.12 -67.54
N TRP A 5 -18.15 -20.58 -66.59
CA TRP A 5 -17.74 -20.56 -65.17
C TRP A 5 -18.75 -21.23 -64.24
N LEU A 6 -19.31 -22.36 -64.64
CA LEU A 6 -20.09 -23.21 -63.74
C LEU A 6 -19.73 -24.69 -63.87
N ARG A 7 -18.49 -25.05 -63.53
CA ARG A 7 -18.06 -26.36 -63.00
C ARG A 7 -16.81 -26.14 -62.17
N LEU A 8 -16.65 -26.88 -61.07
CA LEU A 8 -15.67 -26.71 -59.97
C LEU A 8 -16.24 -25.84 -58.83
N ALA A 9 -17.34 -26.23 -58.18
CA ALA A 9 -17.42 -27.39 -57.29
C ALA A 9 -16.21 -27.48 -56.35
N THR A 10 -16.38 -26.93 -55.14
CA THR A 10 -16.03 -27.59 -53.86
C THR A 10 -14.64 -28.21 -53.78
N ALA A 11 -13.61 -27.40 -53.55
CA ALA A 11 -12.33 -27.84 -52.98
C ALA A 11 -11.49 -26.65 -52.49
N ALA A 12 -11.89 -26.00 -51.40
CA ALA A 12 -11.02 -25.05 -50.69
C ALA A 12 -11.44 -24.93 -49.22
N LEU A 13 -11.44 -26.05 -48.50
CA LEU A 13 -11.64 -26.11 -47.06
C LEU A 13 -10.72 -27.20 -46.49
N ALA A 14 -9.42 -26.89 -46.47
CA ALA A 14 -8.40 -27.65 -45.75
C ALA A 14 -7.13 -26.81 -45.61
N LEU A 15 -7.06 -25.92 -44.63
CA LEU A 15 -5.83 -25.24 -44.21
C LEU A 15 -5.76 -25.21 -42.68
N LEU A 16 -5.60 -26.37 -42.06
CA LEU A 16 -5.07 -26.52 -40.70
C LEU A 16 -4.42 -27.90 -40.59
N ALA A 17 -3.11 -27.99 -40.88
CA ALA A 17 -2.27 -29.12 -40.51
C ALA A 17 -1.09 -28.58 -39.70
N GLY A 18 -0.96 -29.10 -38.48
CA GLY A 18 -0.17 -28.52 -37.40
C GLY A 18 1.33 -28.68 -37.54
N ILE A 19 2.04 -27.75 -36.89
CA ILE A 19 3.47 -27.84 -36.61
C ILE A 19 3.60 -28.44 -35.21
N ALA A 20 3.97 -29.72 -35.14
CA ALA A 20 4.52 -30.31 -33.93
C ALA A 20 6.02 -30.01 -33.88
N LEU A 21 6.41 -29.04 -33.06
CA LEU A 21 7.77 -28.96 -32.54
C LEU A 21 7.73 -29.48 -31.10
N ALA A 22 8.10 -30.74 -30.93
CA ALA A 22 8.54 -31.25 -29.64
C ALA A 22 9.90 -30.60 -29.35
N PHE A 23 9.91 -29.54 -28.54
CA PHE A 23 11.13 -29.06 -27.90
C PHE A 23 11.22 -29.75 -26.54
N GLU A 24 12.00 -30.81 -26.52
CA GLU A 24 12.39 -31.56 -25.34
C GLU A 24 13.51 -30.74 -24.67
N MET A 25 13.11 -29.81 -23.80
CA MET A 25 14.02 -29.18 -22.85
C MET A 25 14.01 -29.98 -21.56
N SER A 26 15.16 -30.57 -21.26
CA SER A 26 15.56 -30.99 -19.92
C SER A 26 15.42 -29.82 -18.94
N GLU A 27 14.42 -29.85 -18.06
CA GLU A 27 14.36 -28.97 -16.89
C GLU A 27 15.29 -29.51 -15.79
N GLU A 28 16.58 -29.19 -15.90
CA GLU A 28 17.46 -29.19 -14.73
C GLU A 28 17.03 -28.02 -13.82
N SER A 29 16.21 -28.36 -12.82
CA SER A 29 16.08 -27.79 -11.47
C SER A 29 16.70 -26.40 -11.18
N PHE A 30 16.35 -25.35 -11.92
CA PHE A 30 16.69 -23.97 -11.53
C PHE A 30 15.83 -23.43 -10.35
N ALA A 31 14.86 -24.23 -9.87
CA ALA A 31 13.96 -23.87 -8.79
C ALA A 31 14.58 -24.00 -7.39
N ASP A 32 15.65 -24.78 -7.23
CA ASP A 32 16.26 -25.04 -5.92
C ASP A 32 17.26 -23.95 -5.47
N GLU A 33 17.71 -23.07 -6.36
CA GLU A 33 18.72 -22.04 -6.01
C GLU A 33 18.12 -20.69 -5.61
N LEU A 34 16.91 -20.34 -6.09
CA LEU A 34 16.24 -19.09 -5.68
C LEU A 34 15.69 -19.13 -4.25
N GLN A 35 15.57 -20.31 -3.64
CA GLN A 35 15.07 -20.46 -2.27
C GLN A 35 16.13 -20.20 -1.20
N MET A 36 17.42 -20.17 -1.55
CA MET A 36 18.48 -19.91 -0.57
C MET A 36 18.68 -18.42 -0.27
N GLY A 37 18.21 -17.53 -1.15
CA GLY A 37 18.30 -16.07 -0.97
C GLY A 37 17.34 -15.50 0.09
N TRP A 38 16.21 -16.16 0.34
CA TRP A 38 15.22 -15.70 1.35
C TRP A 38 15.61 -16.08 2.78
N LYS A 39 16.56 -17.02 2.96
CA LYS A 39 17.02 -17.48 4.28
C LYS A 39 18.06 -16.53 4.91
N MET A 40 18.66 -15.64 4.13
CA MET A 40 19.63 -14.63 4.60
C MET A 40 19.02 -13.23 4.55
N GLY A 41 17.95 -13.03 5.33
CA GLY A 41 17.61 -11.76 5.97
C GLY A 41 17.63 -10.52 5.08
N LEU A 42 16.82 -10.49 4.03
CA LEU A 42 16.34 -9.21 3.50
C LEU A 42 15.46 -8.57 4.57
N ARG A 43 16.07 -7.79 5.48
CA ARG A 43 15.32 -6.83 6.28
C ARG A 43 14.69 -5.87 5.28
N PRO A 44 13.36 -5.72 5.25
CA PRO A 44 12.70 -4.77 4.37
C PRO A 44 13.34 -3.43 4.70
N ARG A 45 13.77 -2.72 3.67
CA ARG A 45 14.08 -1.31 3.82
C ARG A 45 12.84 -0.70 4.45
N GLN A 46 12.97 -0.12 5.66
CA GLN A 46 11.88 0.58 6.33
C GLN A 46 11.26 1.50 5.30
N SER A 47 10.09 1.13 4.80
CA SER A 47 9.32 2.00 3.92
C SER A 47 9.06 3.26 4.74
N SER A 48 9.29 4.43 4.15
CA SER A 48 8.81 5.67 4.76
C SER A 48 7.29 5.64 4.66
N GLU A 49 6.65 4.93 5.58
CA GLU A 49 5.21 4.77 5.61
C GLU A 49 4.57 6.12 5.91
N ASN A 50 3.57 6.46 5.10
CA ASN A 50 2.73 7.63 5.29
C ASN A 50 1.35 7.16 5.73
N LEU A 51 0.92 7.57 6.91
CA LEU A 51 -0.40 7.26 7.46
C LEU A 51 -1.46 8.31 7.11
N GLN A 52 -1.13 9.26 6.22
CA GLN A 52 -2.10 10.26 5.77
C GLN A 52 -3.26 9.59 5.02
N PHE A 53 -4.47 9.84 5.50
CA PHE A 53 -5.72 9.22 5.05
C PHE A 53 -6.56 10.17 4.20
N PHE A 54 -6.38 11.48 4.37
CA PHE A 54 -7.15 12.49 3.65
C PHE A 54 -6.43 12.92 2.37
N THR A 55 -7.12 12.78 1.23
CA THR A 55 -6.57 13.08 -0.11
C THR A 55 -7.19 14.32 -0.75
N GLY A 56 -8.24 14.89 -0.14
CA GLY A 56 -8.92 16.07 -0.67
C GLY A 56 -8.01 17.30 -0.64
N SER A 57 -7.97 18.07 -1.72
CA SER A 57 -7.20 19.31 -1.83
C SER A 57 -8.07 20.46 -2.34
N VAL A 58 -8.00 21.62 -1.68
CA VAL A 58 -8.61 22.88 -2.11
C VAL A 58 -7.47 23.86 -2.35
N GLY A 59 -7.47 24.56 -3.49
CA GLY A 59 -6.40 25.49 -3.82
C GLY A 59 -5.02 24.87 -4.01
N GLY A 60 -4.94 23.55 -4.23
CA GLY A 60 -3.68 22.80 -4.28
C GLY A 60 -3.08 22.46 -2.91
N ALA A 61 -3.75 22.79 -1.81
CA ALA A 61 -3.29 22.47 -0.46
C ALA A 61 -3.69 21.04 -0.04
N SER A 62 -2.69 20.19 0.10
CA SER A 62 -2.82 18.80 0.55
C SER A 62 -2.32 18.65 1.99
N ALA A 63 -2.90 17.72 2.74
CA ALA A 63 -2.43 17.42 4.08
C ALA A 63 -1.01 16.85 4.05
N PRO A 64 -0.13 17.26 4.96
CA PRO A 64 1.22 16.72 5.06
C PRO A 64 1.18 15.24 5.41
N ALA A 65 2.27 14.55 5.09
CA ALA A 65 2.47 13.16 5.45
C ALA A 65 2.55 13.00 6.98
N ILE A 66 1.96 11.91 7.47
CA ILE A 66 2.13 11.44 8.85
C ILE A 66 3.17 10.33 8.80
N SER A 67 4.41 10.64 9.16
CA SER A 67 5.55 9.74 9.06
C SER A 67 6.02 9.25 10.43
N LYS A 68 6.83 8.20 10.42
CA LYS A 68 7.42 7.65 11.64
C LYS A 68 8.56 8.56 12.11
N SER A 69 8.49 8.99 13.36
CA SER A 69 9.55 9.77 14.00
C SER A 69 10.69 8.88 14.52
N SER A 70 11.79 9.50 14.95
CA SER A 70 12.89 8.82 15.66
C SER A 70 12.68 8.70 17.18
N ASN A 71 11.65 9.34 17.74
CA ASN A 71 11.34 9.32 19.17
C ASN A 71 10.29 8.23 19.46
N PRO A 72 10.61 7.17 20.23
CA PRO A 72 9.66 6.10 20.53
C PRO A 72 8.46 6.56 21.38
N ASP A 73 8.61 7.59 22.22
CA ASP A 73 7.52 8.14 23.04
C ASP A 73 6.58 9.04 22.22
N ARG A 74 7.03 9.48 21.04
CA ARG A 74 6.27 10.35 20.12
C ARG A 74 6.42 9.83 18.69
N PRO A 75 5.89 8.64 18.38
CA PRO A 75 6.25 7.90 17.17
C PRO A 75 5.71 8.51 15.88
N PHE A 76 4.75 9.44 15.94
CA PHE A 76 4.19 10.11 14.77
C PHE A 76 4.89 11.44 14.52
N GLN A 77 5.08 11.83 13.27
CA GLN A 77 5.68 13.10 12.87
C GLN A 77 4.89 13.74 11.73
N VAL A 78 4.68 15.05 11.84
CA VAL A 78 4.06 15.90 10.82
C VAL A 78 4.90 17.18 10.71
N GLU A 79 5.48 17.44 9.53
CA GLU A 79 6.31 18.63 9.27
C GLU A 79 7.47 18.90 10.26
N GLY A 80 7.93 17.87 10.97
CA GLY A 80 8.99 18.01 12.00
C GLY A 80 8.47 18.02 13.43
N ASP A 81 7.18 18.31 13.64
CA ASP A 81 6.53 18.15 14.93
C ASP A 81 6.26 16.66 15.18
N THR A 82 6.61 16.15 16.37
CA THR A 82 6.28 14.77 16.76
C THR A 82 5.00 14.69 17.59
N PHE A 83 4.37 13.52 17.72
CA PHE A 83 3.10 13.31 18.44
C PHE A 83 3.05 11.92 19.09
N PRO A 84 2.39 11.78 20.26
CA PRO A 84 2.29 10.50 20.97
C PRO A 84 1.30 9.53 20.32
N ASP A 85 0.26 10.02 19.64
CA ASP A 85 -0.80 9.22 19.04
C ASP A 85 -1.18 9.70 17.63
N PHE A 86 -1.82 8.81 16.86
CA PHE A 86 -2.22 9.07 15.48
C PHE A 86 -3.26 10.19 15.36
N ASN A 87 -4.26 10.23 16.25
CA ASN A 87 -5.35 11.20 16.14
C ASN A 87 -4.82 12.62 16.30
N THR A 88 -3.96 12.87 17.28
CA THR A 88 -3.31 14.17 17.48
C THR A 88 -2.44 14.57 16.28
N ALA A 89 -1.70 13.62 15.70
CA ALA A 89 -0.90 13.87 14.49
C ALA A 89 -1.78 14.17 13.27
N ALA A 90 -2.87 13.42 13.10
CA ALA A 90 -3.84 13.58 12.03
C ALA A 90 -4.56 14.93 12.11
N ASP A 91 -5.00 15.32 13.30
CA ASP A 91 -5.58 16.65 13.56
C ASP A 91 -4.61 17.76 13.17
N ARG A 92 -3.33 17.64 13.58
CA ARG A 92 -2.29 18.60 13.21
C ARG A 92 -2.11 18.68 11.69
N ALA A 93 -2.13 17.55 11.00
CA ALA A 93 -2.01 17.51 9.54
C ALA A 93 -3.20 18.20 8.84
N CYS A 94 -4.43 17.98 9.32
CA CYS A 94 -5.61 18.68 8.83
C CYS A 94 -5.50 20.21 9.06
N ASP A 95 -5.02 20.63 10.23
CA ASP A 95 -4.84 22.05 10.52
C ASP A 95 -3.71 22.70 9.70
N THR A 96 -2.60 21.99 9.45
CA THR A 96 -1.57 22.43 8.49
C THR A 96 -2.19 22.62 7.10
N GLN A 97 -2.98 21.64 6.63
CA GLN A 97 -3.62 21.72 5.32
C GLN A 97 -4.50 22.96 5.21
N LYS A 98 -5.30 23.22 6.25
CA LYS A 98 -6.20 24.37 6.31
C LYS A 98 -5.42 25.69 6.25
N ASN A 99 -4.29 25.79 6.96
CA ASN A 99 -3.45 26.97 6.92
C ASN A 99 -2.86 27.18 5.52
N ALA A 100 -2.31 26.14 4.89
CA ALA A 100 -1.80 26.23 3.52
C ALA A 100 -2.90 26.60 2.50
N CYS A 101 -4.12 26.06 2.67
CA CYS A 101 -5.27 26.42 1.85
C CYS A 101 -5.66 27.89 2.01
N ALA A 102 -5.71 28.38 3.27
CA ALA A 102 -6.05 29.76 3.58
C ALA A 102 -4.98 30.73 3.06
N GLU A 103 -3.70 30.38 3.18
CA GLU A 103 -2.61 31.13 2.57
C GLU A 103 -2.76 31.20 1.05
N ALA A 104 -3.09 30.08 0.38
CA ALA A 104 -3.33 30.09 -1.05
C ALA A 104 -4.53 30.98 -1.44
N ALA A 105 -5.62 30.96 -0.67
CA ALA A 105 -6.76 31.85 -0.87
C ALA A 105 -6.37 33.33 -0.72
N ASN A 106 -5.64 33.65 0.35
CA ASN A 106 -5.20 35.02 0.67
C ASN A 106 -4.18 35.57 -0.34
N ASN A 107 -3.42 34.70 -1.01
CA ASN A 107 -2.46 35.07 -2.05
C ASN A 107 -3.07 35.19 -3.46
N GLY A 108 -4.40 35.33 -3.57
CA GLY A 108 -5.10 35.52 -4.84
C GLY A 108 -5.59 34.22 -5.48
N GLY A 109 -5.77 33.17 -4.68
CA GLY A 109 -6.43 31.94 -5.10
C GLY A 109 -7.88 32.15 -5.55
N SER A 110 -8.41 31.21 -6.33
CA SER A 110 -9.79 31.26 -6.86
C SER A 110 -10.84 30.67 -5.90
N HIS A 111 -10.45 30.33 -4.67
CA HIS A 111 -11.27 29.72 -3.62
C HIS A 111 -11.29 30.61 -2.37
N GLN A 112 -12.27 30.40 -1.51
CA GLN A 112 -12.43 31.17 -0.28
C GLN A 112 -11.83 30.43 0.93
N VAL A 113 -11.49 31.18 1.99
CA VAL A 113 -11.05 30.60 3.27
C VAL A 113 -12.13 29.69 3.86
N SER A 114 -13.41 29.98 3.62
CA SER A 114 -14.53 29.10 4.03
C SER A 114 -14.49 27.73 3.36
N ASP A 115 -13.93 27.62 2.15
CA ASP A 115 -13.75 26.33 1.48
C ASP A 115 -12.66 25.51 2.16
N CYS A 116 -11.63 26.19 2.71
CA CYS A 116 -10.58 25.58 3.53
C CYS A 116 -11.10 25.10 4.88
N ASP A 117 -12.04 25.83 5.51
CA ASP A 117 -12.70 25.37 6.73
C ASP A 117 -13.53 24.10 6.46
N GLN A 118 -14.31 24.08 5.37
CA GLN A 118 -15.05 22.87 4.96
C GLN A 118 -14.13 21.69 4.62
N GLN A 119 -12.96 21.97 4.04
CA GLN A 119 -11.94 20.94 3.80
C GLN A 119 -11.40 20.38 5.12
N ASN A 120 -11.11 21.25 6.10
CA ASN A 120 -10.62 20.85 7.41
C ASN A 120 -11.64 19.96 8.13
N ASP A 121 -12.93 20.33 8.10
CA ASP A 121 -13.99 19.54 8.72
C ASP A 121 -14.09 18.13 8.12
N LYS A 122 -13.96 18.03 6.79
CA LYS A 122 -13.91 16.73 6.09
C LYS A 122 -12.66 15.93 6.45
N CYS A 123 -11.51 16.59 6.56
CA CYS A 123 -10.26 15.96 6.98
C CYS A 123 -10.40 15.40 8.40
N LYS A 124 -10.85 16.21 9.36
CA LYS A 124 -11.03 15.80 10.76
C LYS A 124 -12.09 14.72 10.92
N SER A 125 -13.20 14.81 10.20
CA SER A 125 -14.20 13.74 10.17
C SER A 125 -13.66 12.42 9.63
N GLY A 126 -12.65 12.45 8.76
CA GLY A 126 -12.03 11.26 8.20
C GLY A 126 -11.12 10.53 9.21
N ILE A 127 -10.67 11.19 10.28
CA ILE A 127 -9.71 10.63 11.25
C ILE A 127 -10.25 9.34 11.86
N SER A 128 -11.51 9.34 12.30
CA SER A 128 -12.16 8.16 12.89
C SER A 128 -12.39 7.02 11.91
N THR A 129 -12.24 7.27 10.60
CA THR A 129 -12.42 6.28 9.53
C THR A 129 -11.11 5.84 8.89
N ALA A 130 -9.97 6.34 9.38
CA ALA A 130 -8.65 5.98 8.86
C ALA A 130 -8.41 4.48 9.00
N THR A 131 -7.98 3.84 7.91
CA THR A 131 -7.75 2.38 7.85
C THR A 131 -6.37 1.97 8.36
N LYS A 132 -5.44 2.93 8.47
CA LYS A 132 -4.10 2.74 9.02
C LYS A 132 -3.82 3.82 10.04
N THR A 133 -3.60 3.42 11.29
CA THR A 133 -3.33 4.33 12.41
C THR A 133 -2.03 3.99 13.15
N THR A 134 -1.31 2.95 12.70
CA THR A 134 -0.07 2.45 13.28
C THR A 134 0.99 2.28 12.20
N PHE A 135 2.26 2.51 12.55
CA PHE A 135 3.40 2.13 11.72
C PHE A 135 3.71 0.67 12.01
N ASP A 136 3.08 -0.22 11.28
CA ASP A 136 3.37 -1.64 11.43
C ASP A 136 4.81 -1.87 11.00
N ASN A 137 5.67 -2.32 11.92
CA ASN A 137 6.94 -2.93 11.56
C ASN A 137 6.70 -4.33 10.95
N ASN A 138 5.62 -4.52 10.21
CA ASN A 138 5.28 -5.80 9.65
C ASN A 138 5.94 -5.91 8.29
N ASN A 139 7.15 -6.46 8.37
CA ASN A 139 7.69 -7.33 7.36
C ASN A 139 6.82 -8.58 7.17
N ASN A 140 5.53 -8.42 6.92
CA ASN A 140 4.60 -9.49 6.65
C ASN A 140 3.73 -9.05 5.48
N ASN A 141 4.19 -9.45 4.29
CA ASN A 141 3.29 -9.67 3.17
C ASN A 141 2.23 -10.68 3.63
N GLY A 142 1.06 -10.18 4.02
CA GLY A 142 -0.04 -11.00 4.53
C GLY A 142 -1.23 -10.12 4.81
N GLY A 143 -2.00 -9.83 3.77
CA GLY A 143 -3.28 -9.13 3.91
C GLY A 143 -4.20 -9.84 4.90
N GLY A 144 -5.00 -9.06 5.63
CA GLY A 144 -5.95 -9.62 6.57
C GLY A 144 -6.79 -8.57 7.27
N ASN A 145 -7.85 -8.12 6.62
CA ASN A 145 -9.04 -7.64 7.30
C ASN A 145 -9.68 -8.83 8.04
N THR A 146 -9.83 -8.76 9.36
CA THR A 146 -11.08 -9.02 10.10
C THR A 146 -10.80 -9.03 11.60
N ALA A 147 -11.78 -8.54 12.35
CA ALA A 147 -11.78 -8.47 13.80
C ALA A 147 -11.52 -9.82 14.50
N GLN A 148 -10.77 -9.73 15.61
CA GLN A 148 -10.84 -10.59 16.82
C GLN A 148 -10.12 -11.97 16.77
N PRO A 149 -9.65 -12.55 17.90
CA PRO A 149 -9.22 -12.04 19.21
C PRO A 149 -7.68 -12.06 19.37
N GLU A 150 -7.16 -11.49 20.46
CA GLU A 150 -5.73 -11.42 20.82
C GLU A 150 -5.02 -12.77 20.69
N ARG A 151 -4.24 -12.94 19.62
CA ARG A 151 -3.18 -13.95 19.59
C ARG A 151 -1.93 -13.29 20.15
N ALA A 152 -1.75 -13.41 21.46
CA ALA A 152 -0.45 -13.16 22.07
C ALA A 152 0.54 -14.11 21.40
N LEU A 153 1.44 -13.55 20.60
CA LEU A 153 2.68 -14.23 20.25
C LEU A 153 3.49 -14.26 21.55
N VAL A 154 3.30 -15.32 22.34
CA VAL A 154 4.26 -15.72 23.37
C VAL A 154 5.59 -15.83 22.66
N SER A 155 6.45 -14.85 22.93
CA SER A 155 7.87 -14.93 22.62
C SER A 155 8.39 -16.19 23.30
N SER A 156 9.16 -17.00 22.58
CA SER A 156 9.96 -18.04 23.23
C SER A 156 11.00 -17.33 24.09
N ASP A 157 10.63 -17.07 25.32
CA ASP A 157 11.49 -16.44 26.32
C ASP A 157 12.77 -17.26 26.48
N ALA A 158 13.89 -16.58 26.75
CA ALA A 158 15.23 -17.14 26.88
C ALA A 158 15.44 -18.02 28.13
N ASN A 159 14.43 -18.78 28.54
CA ASN A 159 14.50 -19.74 29.64
C ASN A 159 13.99 -21.12 29.17
N PHE A 160 14.84 -21.85 28.46
CA PHE A 160 14.65 -23.28 28.22
C PHE A 160 15.01 -24.05 29.50
N ASP A 161 14.11 -24.04 30.48
CA ASP A 161 14.18 -24.96 31.61
C ASP A 161 12.79 -25.55 31.89
N TYR A 162 12.50 -26.63 31.18
CA TYR A 162 11.64 -27.69 31.70
C TYR A 162 12.31 -29.03 31.37
N PHE A 163 13.41 -29.31 32.09
CA PHE A 163 13.86 -30.68 32.29
C PHE A 163 13.01 -31.29 33.39
N CYS A 164 12.24 -32.30 33.00
CA CYS A 164 11.65 -33.39 33.78
C CYS A 164 11.31 -33.11 35.26
N ASP A 165 10.01 -33.11 35.59
CA ASP A 165 9.60 -33.57 36.92
C ASP A 165 8.58 -34.71 36.80
N VAL A 166 9.06 -35.87 37.28
CA VAL A 166 8.49 -37.16 37.70
C VAL A 166 7.18 -37.72 37.15
#